data_AF-G4FK94-F1
#
_entry.id   AF-G4FK94-F1
#
_cell.length_a   1.000
_cell.length_b   1.000
_cell.length_c   1.000
_cell.angle_alpha   90.00
_cell.angle_beta   90.00
_cell.angle_gamma   90.00
#
_symmetry.space_group_name_H-M   'P 1'
#
loop_
_entity.id
_entity.type
_entity.pdbx_description
1 polymer ?
#
loop_
_entity_poly.entity_id
_entity_poly.type
_entity_poly.pdbx_seq_one_letter_code
_entity_poly.pdbx_strand_id
1 'polypeptide(L)'
;MLQFSKYQGLGNDFVLLEGRAGQLPLNITEPDPHWVRQLCDRRFGIGGDGLILALPPQHGEELRMRIFNADGSEAEMCGNGIRCLARFLADSDGDQPGRTWRTETMAGVIVPELCEDGQIRVDMGQPFLDPGAIPTTLTTGPSGLPQGEIDLQGSSLQLAAVGMGNPHVVVPVQDLQTIPFDAWGSALEVHPLFPAKTNVHFLEVIDQHTLEIRVWERGAGPTLACGTGACATLVAATLLGLSNSKATVKLPGGPLEISWPDPQGSVFMTGPAVAVFDGVLNPELLPQPGQGSQQQPIPGKAVGQPTPSSRDASPASAPVSTSLDCANDCKDSCQQPDHCLREEAQARVQQFLSSTSLDAMINLAGDSLEERTLSRLNRDDRP
;
A
#
# COMPACT_ATOMS: atom_id res chain seq x y z
N MET A 1 5.10 -22.74 1.51
CA MET A 1 6.06 -21.62 1.46
C MET A 1 5.36 -20.44 0.79
N LEU A 2 5.50 -19.22 1.31
CA LEU A 2 4.83 -18.04 0.74
C LEU A 2 5.85 -17.25 -0.08
N GLN A 3 5.61 -17.11 -1.37
CA GLN A 3 6.43 -16.29 -2.25
C GLN A 3 6.00 -14.82 -2.16
N PHE A 4 6.95 -13.92 -2.35
CA PHE A 4 6.70 -12.50 -2.48
C PHE A 4 7.58 -11.90 -3.56
N SER A 5 7.15 -10.74 -4.07
CA SER A 5 7.97 -9.91 -4.95
C SER A 5 8.15 -8.53 -4.34
N LYS A 6 9.35 -7.98 -4.43
CA LYS A 6 9.67 -6.65 -3.95
C LYS A 6 9.69 -5.69 -5.13
N TYR A 7 8.90 -4.63 -5.06
CA TYR A 7 8.89 -3.56 -6.07
C TYR A 7 9.08 -2.20 -5.42
N GLN A 8 9.48 -1.21 -6.21
CA GLN A 8 9.50 0.19 -5.79
C GLN A 8 9.00 1.11 -6.90
N GLY A 9 8.36 2.21 -6.50
CA GLY A 9 8.04 3.33 -7.36
C GLY A 9 8.64 4.61 -6.79
N LEU A 10 9.72 5.11 -7.42
CA LEU A 10 10.45 6.31 -6.99
C LEU A 10 10.95 6.23 -5.53
N GLY A 11 11.47 5.07 -5.14
CA GLY A 11 12.02 4.80 -3.81
C GLY A 11 10.98 4.34 -2.79
N ASN A 12 9.68 4.51 -3.06
CA ASN A 12 8.62 3.99 -2.20
C ASN A 12 8.41 2.50 -2.49
N ASP A 13 8.77 1.64 -1.53
CA ASP A 13 9.04 0.22 -1.77
C ASP A 13 8.07 -0.74 -1.06
N PHE A 14 7.50 -1.69 -1.81
CA PHE A 14 6.42 -2.56 -1.36
C PHE A 14 6.80 -4.03 -1.45
N VAL A 15 6.30 -4.81 -0.50
CA VAL A 15 6.24 -6.28 -0.59
C VAL A 15 4.91 -6.63 -1.26
N LEU A 16 4.92 -7.40 -2.34
CA LEU A 16 3.73 -7.83 -3.08
C LEU A 16 3.51 -9.32 -2.91
N LEU A 17 2.26 -9.69 -2.62
CA LEU A 17 1.80 -11.08 -2.56
C LEU A 17 0.74 -11.33 -3.63
N GLU A 18 0.98 -12.38 -4.42
CA GLU A 18 0.04 -12.89 -5.41
C GLU A 18 -1.01 -13.77 -4.73
N GLY A 19 -2.26 -13.37 -4.87
CA GLY A 19 -3.42 -14.06 -4.32
C GLY A 19 -4.65 -14.04 -5.22
N ARG A 20 -4.53 -13.63 -6.50
CA ARG A 20 -5.66 -13.48 -7.44
C ARG A 20 -6.41 -14.79 -7.67
N ALA A 21 -5.77 -15.94 -7.53
CA ALA A 21 -6.40 -17.26 -7.62
C ALA A 21 -7.08 -17.71 -6.32
N GLY A 22 -7.15 -16.86 -5.28
CA GLY A 22 -7.77 -17.18 -4.00
C GLY A 22 -6.96 -18.18 -3.15
N GLN A 23 -5.67 -18.34 -3.45
CA GLN A 23 -4.79 -19.31 -2.82
C GLN A 23 -4.21 -18.84 -1.47
N LEU A 24 -4.31 -17.55 -1.16
CA LEU A 24 -3.80 -17.01 0.10
C LEU A 24 -4.77 -17.35 1.25
N PRO A 25 -4.26 -17.85 2.39
CA PRO A 25 -5.08 -18.16 3.56
C PRO A 25 -5.59 -16.87 4.23
N LEU A 26 -6.67 -17.01 5.01
CA LEU A 26 -7.40 -15.88 5.60
C LEU A 26 -6.51 -14.98 6.47
N ASN A 27 -5.58 -15.55 7.23
CA ASN A 27 -4.63 -14.82 8.08
C ASN A 27 -3.59 -14.01 7.29
N ILE A 28 -3.47 -14.20 5.98
CA ILE A 28 -2.67 -13.36 5.08
C ILE A 28 -3.55 -12.36 4.37
N THR A 29 -4.75 -12.76 3.91
CA THR A 29 -5.67 -11.84 3.24
C THR A 29 -6.26 -10.81 4.21
N GLU A 30 -6.42 -11.17 5.47
CA GLU A 30 -6.79 -10.33 6.62
C GLU A 30 -5.64 -10.35 7.65
N PRO A 31 -4.53 -9.67 7.37
CA PRO A 31 -3.33 -9.78 8.19
C PRO A 31 -3.50 -9.09 9.55
N ASP A 32 -2.93 -9.68 10.60
CA ASP A 32 -2.70 -8.97 11.86
C ASP A 32 -1.74 -7.80 11.60
N PRO A 33 -2.08 -6.55 12.00
CA PRO A 33 -1.17 -5.41 11.92
C PRO A 33 0.23 -5.68 12.50
N HIS A 34 0.35 -6.53 13.52
CA HIS A 34 1.66 -6.92 14.06
C HIS A 34 2.50 -7.68 13.03
N TRP A 35 1.89 -8.60 12.28
CA TRP A 35 2.59 -9.35 11.25
C TRP A 35 3.06 -8.44 10.11
N VAL A 36 2.22 -7.49 9.68
CA VAL A 36 2.62 -6.49 8.68
C VAL A 36 3.81 -5.68 9.16
N ARG A 37 3.79 -5.18 10.42
CA ARG A 37 4.93 -4.47 11.01
C ARG A 37 6.21 -5.30 11.00
N GLN A 38 6.11 -6.57 11.39
CA GLN A 38 7.25 -7.48 11.39
C GLN A 38 7.81 -7.71 9.99
N LEU A 39 6.93 -7.87 8.99
CA LEU A 39 7.30 -8.08 7.60
C LEU A 39 7.99 -6.85 7.00
N CYS A 40 7.44 -5.66 7.28
CA CYS A 40 7.91 -4.37 6.79
C CYS A 40 9.12 -3.82 7.57
N ASP A 41 9.47 -4.40 8.72
CA ASP A 41 10.66 -3.98 9.47
C ASP A 41 11.93 -4.16 8.62
N ARG A 42 12.69 -3.07 8.45
CA ARG A 42 13.87 -3.03 7.56
C ARG A 42 15.10 -3.79 8.10
N ARG A 43 15.11 -4.19 9.38
CA ARG A 43 16.23 -4.90 10.02
C ARG A 43 15.91 -6.36 10.30
N PHE A 44 14.67 -6.64 10.70
CA PHE A 44 14.23 -7.95 11.17
C PHE A 44 13.22 -8.62 10.23
N GLY A 45 12.71 -7.89 9.23
CA GLY A 45 11.80 -8.39 8.20
C GLY A 45 12.40 -8.36 6.80
N ILE A 46 11.52 -8.32 5.80
CA ILE A 46 11.89 -8.06 4.40
C ILE A 46 12.31 -6.59 4.25
N GLY A 47 11.66 -5.70 5.00
CA GLY A 47 11.78 -4.26 4.86
C GLY A 47 10.88 -3.74 3.76
N GLY A 48 10.11 -2.68 4.02
CA GLY A 48 9.30 -1.98 3.02
C GLY A 48 8.38 -0.94 3.64
N ASP A 49 7.92 0.02 2.84
CA ASP A 49 6.95 1.02 3.26
C ASP A 49 5.53 0.44 3.38
N GLY A 50 5.28 -0.73 2.79
CA GLY A 50 4.03 -1.45 2.95
C GLY A 50 3.98 -2.83 2.30
N LEU A 51 2.87 -3.51 2.56
CA LEU A 51 2.47 -4.79 1.97
C LEU A 51 1.29 -4.57 1.02
N ILE A 52 1.39 -5.08 -0.20
CA ILE A 52 0.31 -5.06 -1.19
C ILE A 52 -0.13 -6.49 -1.48
N LEU A 53 -1.44 -6.72 -1.45
CA LEU A 53 -2.06 -7.99 -1.81
C LEU A 53 -2.80 -7.83 -3.13
N ALA A 54 -2.45 -8.65 -4.11
CA ALA A 54 -3.24 -8.83 -5.33
C ALA A 54 -4.26 -9.94 -5.08
N LEU A 55 -5.54 -9.62 -5.00
CA LEU A 55 -6.61 -10.53 -4.55
C LEU A 55 -7.68 -10.71 -5.63
N PRO A 56 -8.50 -11.78 -5.56
CA PRO A 56 -9.67 -11.88 -6.39
C PRO A 56 -10.61 -10.68 -6.16
N PRO A 57 -11.32 -10.23 -7.21
CA PRO A 57 -12.30 -9.16 -7.12
C PRO A 57 -13.46 -9.57 -6.21
N GLN A 58 -14.11 -8.59 -5.57
CA GLN A 58 -15.34 -8.81 -4.79
C GLN A 58 -16.58 -8.33 -5.53
N HIS A 59 -16.44 -7.35 -6.44
CA HIS A 59 -17.54 -6.64 -7.07
C HIS A 59 -17.57 -6.83 -8.61
N GLY A 60 -16.88 -7.87 -9.10
CA GLY A 60 -16.90 -8.26 -10.51
C GLY A 60 -15.97 -7.45 -11.41
N GLU A 61 -15.04 -6.68 -10.84
CA GLU A 61 -13.91 -6.12 -11.60
C GLU A 61 -12.86 -7.21 -11.89
N GLU A 62 -11.68 -6.83 -12.36
CA GLU A 62 -10.65 -7.79 -12.75
C GLU A 62 -9.88 -8.36 -11.57
N LEU A 63 -9.52 -7.51 -10.62
CA LEU A 63 -8.82 -7.87 -9.40
C LEU A 63 -9.09 -6.85 -8.30
N ARG A 64 -8.65 -7.17 -7.08
CA ARG A 64 -8.71 -6.30 -5.93
C ARG A 64 -7.31 -6.07 -5.36
N MET A 65 -6.99 -4.82 -5.06
CA MET A 65 -5.78 -4.45 -4.33
C MET A 65 -6.14 -4.12 -2.89
N ARG A 66 -5.39 -4.70 -1.95
CA ARG A 66 -5.30 -4.19 -0.57
C ARG A 66 -3.90 -3.75 -0.28
N ILE A 67 -3.75 -2.69 0.48
CA ILE A 67 -2.45 -2.14 0.86
C ILE A 67 -2.42 -1.84 2.34
N PHE A 68 -1.37 -2.33 3.00
CA PHE A 68 -1.11 -2.08 4.41
C PHE A 68 0.19 -1.30 4.52
N ASN A 69 0.18 -0.21 5.28
CA ASN A 69 1.36 0.56 5.61
C ASN A 69 2.30 -0.25 6.52
N ALA A 70 3.56 0.17 6.60
CA ALA A 70 4.55 -0.46 7.47
C ALA A 70 4.17 -0.48 8.97
N ASP A 71 3.25 0.38 9.43
CA ASP A 71 2.71 0.37 10.80
C ASP A 71 1.57 -0.66 11.02
N GLY A 72 1.13 -1.31 9.95
CA GLY A 72 0.05 -2.30 9.91
C GLY A 72 -1.35 -1.71 9.72
N SER A 73 -1.49 -0.39 9.54
CA SER A 73 -2.75 0.23 9.12
C SER A 73 -3.06 -0.07 7.65
N GLU A 74 -4.34 -0.25 7.32
CA GLU A 74 -4.77 -0.37 5.92
C GLU A 74 -4.94 1.02 5.30
N ALA A 75 -4.35 1.23 4.13
CA ALA A 75 -4.46 2.47 3.38
C ALA A 75 -5.53 2.35 2.29
N GLU A 76 -6.21 3.46 2.02
CA GLU A 76 -7.31 3.44 1.04
C GLU A 76 -6.79 3.28 -0.41
N MET A 77 -5.69 3.96 -0.72
CA MET A 77 -5.01 3.94 -2.02
C MET A 77 -3.57 4.41 -1.87
N CYS A 78 -2.68 3.95 -2.75
CA CYS A 78 -1.34 4.49 -2.92
C CYS A 78 -0.96 4.54 -4.40
N GLY A 79 -0.70 5.75 -4.92
CA GLY A 79 -0.37 5.95 -6.33
C GLY A 79 0.91 5.25 -6.78
N ASN A 80 1.90 5.10 -5.91
CA ASN A 80 3.11 4.30 -6.20
C ASN A 80 2.82 2.81 -6.10
N GLY A 81 2.03 2.39 -5.10
CA GLY A 81 1.64 1.01 -4.88
C GLY A 81 0.86 0.43 -6.06
N ILE A 82 -0.13 1.17 -6.59
CA ILE A 82 -0.92 0.69 -7.75
C ILE A 82 -0.06 0.56 -9.02
N ARG A 83 0.94 1.44 -9.22
CA ARG A 83 1.91 1.27 -10.30
C ARG A 83 2.78 0.03 -10.09
N CYS A 84 3.24 -0.21 -8.87
CA CYS A 84 3.99 -1.42 -8.53
C CYS A 84 3.17 -2.68 -8.77
N LEU A 85 1.89 -2.68 -8.39
CA LEU A 85 0.97 -3.79 -8.66
C LEU A 85 0.79 -4.00 -10.16
N ALA A 86 0.45 -2.97 -10.93
CA ALA A 86 0.27 -3.08 -12.37
C ALA A 86 1.53 -3.62 -13.07
N ARG A 87 2.71 -3.14 -12.67
CA ARG A 87 3.97 -3.66 -13.20
C ARG A 87 4.21 -5.10 -12.81
N PHE A 88 3.94 -5.47 -11.56
CA PHE A 88 4.02 -6.85 -11.09
C PHE A 88 3.14 -7.79 -11.91
N LEU A 89 1.89 -7.41 -12.20
CA LEU A 89 0.97 -8.18 -13.03
C LEU A 89 1.49 -8.32 -14.45
N ALA A 90 1.98 -7.22 -15.03
CA ALA A 90 2.55 -7.25 -16.36
C ALA A 90 3.77 -8.18 -16.47
N ASP A 91 4.62 -8.18 -15.44
CA ASP A 91 5.80 -9.02 -15.37
C ASP A 91 5.42 -10.50 -15.13
N SER A 92 4.39 -10.77 -14.31
CA SER A 92 3.96 -12.14 -14.00
C SER A 92 3.21 -12.81 -15.15
N ASP A 93 2.41 -12.03 -15.88
CA ASP A 93 1.47 -12.55 -16.89
C ASP A 93 2.02 -12.39 -18.32
N GLY A 94 3.12 -11.64 -18.50
CA GLY A 94 3.73 -11.39 -19.81
C GLY A 94 2.97 -10.37 -20.68
N ASP A 95 2.24 -9.45 -20.04
CA ASP A 95 1.40 -8.46 -20.72
C ASP A 95 2.21 -7.50 -21.60
N GLN A 96 1.57 -7.02 -22.67
CA GLN A 96 2.13 -6.08 -23.64
C GLN A 96 1.59 -4.65 -23.40
N PRO A 97 2.27 -3.61 -23.93
CA PRO A 97 1.77 -2.23 -23.87
C PRO A 97 0.32 -2.07 -24.33
N GLY A 98 -0.40 -1.14 -23.70
CA GLY A 98 -1.84 -0.90 -23.88
C GLY A 98 -2.71 -1.74 -22.94
N ARG A 99 -2.13 -2.68 -22.17
CA ARG A 99 -2.86 -3.41 -21.13
C ARG A 99 -3.30 -2.46 -20.02
N THR A 100 -4.57 -2.56 -19.63
CA THR A 100 -5.17 -1.85 -18.49
C THR A 100 -5.71 -2.83 -17.48
N TRP A 101 -5.67 -2.54 -16.18
CA TRP A 101 -6.22 -3.43 -15.14
C TRP A 101 -7.30 -2.73 -14.34
N ARG A 102 -8.53 -3.22 -14.35
CA ARG A 102 -9.60 -2.63 -13.52
C ARG A 102 -9.48 -3.17 -12.10
N THR A 103 -8.94 -2.36 -11.21
CA THR A 103 -8.52 -2.77 -9.87
C THR A 103 -9.44 -2.17 -8.80
N GLU A 104 -10.13 -3.02 -8.05
CA GLU A 104 -10.88 -2.61 -6.86
C GLU A 104 -9.91 -2.17 -5.76
N THR A 105 -10.11 -0.97 -5.23
CA THR A 105 -9.42 -0.43 -4.04
C THR A 105 -10.46 0.11 -3.06
N MET A 106 -10.05 0.47 -1.83
CA MET A 106 -10.98 1.14 -0.91
C MET A 106 -11.40 2.54 -1.42
N ALA A 107 -10.59 3.17 -2.26
CA ALA A 107 -10.90 4.44 -2.91
C ALA A 107 -11.78 4.29 -4.18
N GLY A 108 -12.26 3.07 -4.47
CA GLY A 108 -12.99 2.74 -5.70
C GLY A 108 -12.13 2.05 -6.75
N VAL A 109 -12.61 2.00 -7.99
CA VAL A 109 -11.93 1.31 -9.09
C VAL A 109 -10.86 2.20 -9.70
N ILE A 110 -9.61 1.74 -9.69
CA ILE A 110 -8.47 2.41 -10.32
C ILE A 110 -8.03 1.59 -11.54
N VAL A 111 -7.70 2.27 -12.64
CA VAL A 111 -7.35 1.64 -13.91
C VAL A 111 -5.93 2.04 -14.32
N PRO A 112 -4.87 1.39 -13.79
CA PRO A 112 -3.53 1.54 -14.33
C PRO A 112 -3.43 0.97 -15.75
N GLU A 113 -2.51 1.52 -16.53
CA GLU A 113 -2.20 1.16 -17.91
C GLU A 113 -0.70 1.01 -18.10
N LEU A 114 -0.29 -0.06 -18.79
CA LEU A 114 1.09 -0.25 -19.23
C LEU A 114 1.35 0.53 -20.52
N CYS A 115 2.24 1.50 -20.47
CA CYS A 115 2.64 2.32 -21.60
C CYS A 115 3.66 1.62 -22.51
N GLU A 116 3.87 2.17 -23.71
CA GLU A 116 4.82 1.65 -24.71
C GLU A 116 6.27 1.61 -24.21
N ASP A 117 6.64 2.57 -23.38
CA ASP A 117 7.96 2.67 -22.74
C ASP A 117 8.09 1.81 -21.47
N GLY A 118 7.06 1.02 -21.14
CA GLY A 118 7.02 0.16 -19.96
C GLY A 118 6.71 0.88 -18.64
N GLN A 119 6.43 2.18 -18.67
CA GLN A 119 5.92 2.92 -17.52
C GLN A 119 4.45 2.58 -17.25
N ILE A 120 3.97 2.92 -16.05
CA ILE A 120 2.57 2.76 -15.71
C ILE A 120 1.91 4.13 -15.64
N ARG A 121 0.87 4.32 -16.45
CA ARG A 121 -0.05 5.46 -16.39
C ARG A 121 -1.22 5.12 -15.48
N VAL A 122 -1.62 6.05 -14.63
CA VAL A 122 -2.74 5.92 -13.70
C VAL A 122 -3.65 7.12 -13.87
N ASP A 123 -4.95 6.88 -14.00
CA ASP A 123 -5.98 7.90 -13.86
C ASP A 123 -6.14 8.24 -12.37
N MET A 124 -5.78 9.46 -12.00
CA MET A 124 -5.82 9.96 -10.62
C MET A 124 -7.13 10.66 -10.29
N GLY A 125 -8.09 10.63 -11.21
CA GLY A 125 -9.38 11.31 -11.09
C GLY A 125 -9.29 12.81 -11.30
N GLN A 126 -10.45 13.46 -11.17
CA GLN A 126 -10.59 14.90 -11.34
C GLN A 126 -10.08 15.64 -10.09
N PRO A 127 -9.32 16.75 -10.26
CA PRO A 127 -8.97 17.60 -9.14
C PRO A 127 -10.21 18.36 -8.66
N PHE A 128 -10.33 18.57 -7.35
CA PHE A 128 -11.32 19.50 -6.80
C PHE A 128 -10.67 20.80 -6.36
N LEU A 129 -11.31 21.91 -6.72
CA LEU A 129 -10.83 23.28 -6.55
C LEU A 129 -11.76 24.12 -5.65
N ASP A 130 -12.81 23.51 -5.11
CA ASP A 130 -13.69 24.17 -4.15
C ASP A 130 -13.02 24.22 -2.76
N PRO A 131 -12.91 25.41 -2.13
CA PRO A 131 -12.28 25.54 -0.81
C PRO A 131 -12.88 24.62 0.27
N GLY A 132 -14.20 24.44 0.25
CA GLY A 132 -14.91 23.60 1.22
C GLY A 132 -14.62 22.12 1.02
N ALA A 133 -14.44 21.69 -0.23
CA ALA A 133 -14.03 20.32 -0.55
C ALA A 133 -12.54 20.04 -0.21
N ILE A 134 -11.65 21.04 -0.29
CA ILE A 134 -10.20 20.95 0.06
C ILE A 134 -9.92 21.12 1.57
N PRO A 135 -10.94 21.11 2.42
CA PRO A 135 -10.98 21.88 3.68
C PRO A 135 -9.90 22.97 3.83
N THR A 136 -10.03 24.07 3.09
CA THR A 136 -9.22 25.28 3.29
C THR A 136 -10.08 26.52 3.51
N THR A 137 -9.56 27.48 4.26
CA THR A 137 -10.19 28.80 4.43
C THR A 137 -9.69 29.82 3.39
N LEU A 138 -8.81 29.42 2.48
CA LEU A 138 -8.44 30.25 1.33
C LEU A 138 -9.65 30.46 0.43
N THR A 139 -9.79 31.66 -0.12
CA THR A 139 -10.85 31.97 -1.08
C THR A 139 -10.37 31.70 -2.50
N THR A 140 -11.28 31.31 -3.39
CA THR A 140 -10.99 31.16 -4.81
C THR A 140 -10.51 32.49 -5.40
N GLY A 141 -9.28 32.50 -5.92
CA GLY A 141 -8.69 33.68 -6.54
C GLY A 141 -8.95 33.75 -8.06
N PRO A 142 -8.36 34.76 -8.75
CA PRO A 142 -8.55 34.98 -10.18
C PRO A 142 -8.17 33.78 -11.08
N SER A 143 -7.29 32.90 -10.62
CA SER A 143 -6.87 31.70 -11.36
C SER A 143 -7.84 30.51 -11.24
N GLY A 144 -8.98 30.68 -10.57
CA GLY A 144 -10.02 29.64 -10.47
C GLY A 144 -9.74 28.54 -9.44
N LEU A 145 -8.77 28.76 -8.54
CA LEU A 145 -8.46 27.88 -7.40
C LEU A 145 -8.30 28.70 -6.11
N PRO A 146 -8.41 28.08 -4.92
CA PRO A 146 -8.16 28.75 -3.66
C PRO A 146 -6.70 29.15 -3.56
N GLN A 147 -6.44 30.44 -3.40
CA GLN A 147 -5.09 30.97 -3.36
C GLN A 147 -4.99 32.19 -2.45
N GLY A 148 -3.79 32.52 -2.01
CA GLY A 148 -3.53 33.66 -1.16
C GLY A 148 -2.07 33.84 -0.83
N GLU A 149 -1.78 34.83 -0.01
CA GLU A 149 -0.45 35.19 0.44
C GLU A 149 -0.39 35.10 1.96
N ILE A 150 0.69 34.53 2.50
CA ILE A 150 0.93 34.47 3.94
C ILE A 150 2.33 34.99 4.27
N ASP A 151 2.45 35.63 5.42
CA ASP A 151 3.74 35.91 6.02
C ASP A 151 4.16 34.74 6.91
N LEU A 152 5.20 34.02 6.50
CA LEU A 152 5.76 32.91 7.26
C LEU A 152 7.22 33.22 7.62
N GLN A 153 7.47 33.47 8.90
CA GLN A 153 8.81 33.76 9.43
C GLN A 153 9.52 34.92 8.72
N GLY A 154 8.77 35.96 8.36
CA GLY A 154 9.30 37.15 7.68
C GLY A 154 9.50 36.99 6.17
N SER A 155 9.04 35.88 5.58
CA SER A 155 8.97 35.68 4.13
C SER A 155 7.52 35.66 3.69
N SER A 156 7.20 36.44 2.65
CA SER A 156 5.87 36.42 2.04
C SER A 156 5.78 35.29 1.02
N LEU A 157 4.84 34.37 1.22
CA LEU A 157 4.67 33.16 0.42
C LEU A 157 3.32 33.17 -0.28
N GLN A 158 3.34 32.94 -1.59
CA GLN A 158 2.14 32.68 -2.37
C GLN A 158 1.75 31.21 -2.23
N LEU A 159 0.47 30.95 -2.01
CA LEU A 159 -0.10 29.63 -1.80
C LEU A 159 -1.21 29.36 -2.81
N ALA A 160 -1.29 28.14 -3.31
CA ALA A 160 -2.41 27.64 -4.09
C ALA A 160 -2.83 26.26 -3.57
N ALA A 161 -4.11 26.08 -3.27
CA ALA A 161 -4.64 24.81 -2.77
C ALA A 161 -5.32 24.01 -3.89
N VAL A 162 -5.10 22.70 -3.90
CA VAL A 162 -5.71 21.76 -4.84
C VAL A 162 -6.04 20.47 -4.09
N GLY A 163 -7.15 19.83 -4.44
CA GLY A 163 -7.54 18.53 -3.92
C GLY A 163 -7.38 17.41 -4.93
N MET A 164 -6.77 16.30 -4.51
CA MET A 164 -6.61 15.06 -5.30
C MET A 164 -7.05 13.84 -4.48
N GLY A 165 -8.19 13.96 -3.81
CA GLY A 165 -8.70 13.03 -2.78
C GLY A 165 -8.28 13.42 -1.37
N ASN A 166 -7.12 14.05 -1.23
CA ASN A 166 -6.59 14.66 -0.02
C ASN A 166 -6.15 16.11 -0.27
N PRO A 167 -6.02 16.95 0.78
CA PRO A 167 -5.66 18.36 0.63
C PRO A 167 -4.18 18.54 0.30
N HIS A 168 -3.90 19.42 -0.66
CA HIS A 168 -2.56 19.85 -1.02
C HIS A 168 -2.48 21.37 -1.09
N VAL A 169 -1.35 21.92 -0.63
CA VAL A 169 -0.96 23.31 -0.88
C VAL A 169 0.36 23.33 -1.67
N VAL A 170 0.39 24.13 -2.73
CA VAL A 170 1.54 24.36 -3.59
C VAL A 170 2.06 25.76 -3.32
N VAL A 171 3.36 25.85 -3.09
CA VAL A 171 4.07 27.08 -2.73
C VAL A 171 5.16 27.33 -3.75
N PRO A 172 4.93 28.15 -4.79
CA PRO A 172 5.97 28.52 -5.73
C PRO A 172 7.11 29.27 -5.02
N VAL A 173 8.34 28.85 -5.27
CA VAL A 173 9.57 29.43 -4.71
C VAL A 173 10.60 29.63 -5.81
N GLN A 174 11.60 30.49 -5.55
CA GLN A 174 12.66 30.76 -6.53
C GLN A 174 13.74 29.68 -6.57
N ASP A 175 14.06 29.08 -5.42
CA ASP A 175 15.15 28.10 -5.29
C ASP A 175 14.86 27.14 -4.12
N LEU A 176 14.65 25.86 -4.43
CA LEU A 176 14.34 24.81 -3.44
C LEU A 176 15.47 24.48 -2.46
N GLN A 177 16.71 24.87 -2.77
CA GLN A 177 17.88 24.62 -1.92
C GLN A 177 18.02 25.64 -0.80
N THR A 178 17.45 26.83 -0.98
CA THR A 178 17.62 27.95 -0.04
C THR A 178 16.47 28.09 0.95
N ILE A 179 15.33 27.46 0.69
CA ILE A 179 14.16 27.55 1.58
C ILE A 179 14.44 26.85 2.93
N PRO A 180 13.91 27.39 4.04
CA PRO A 180 13.93 26.71 5.34
C PRO A 180 12.87 25.61 5.36
N PHE A 181 13.10 24.58 4.54
CA PHE A 181 12.13 23.55 4.17
C PHE A 181 11.42 22.91 5.36
N ASP A 182 12.14 22.43 6.38
CA ASP A 182 11.52 21.76 7.53
C ASP A 182 10.66 22.71 8.37
N ALA A 183 11.13 23.95 8.54
CA ALA A 183 10.44 24.97 9.31
C ALA A 183 9.15 25.44 8.61
N TRP A 184 9.21 25.64 7.30
CA TRP A 184 8.04 26.03 6.52
C TRP A 184 7.06 24.87 6.33
N GLY A 185 7.55 23.67 6.00
CA GLY A 185 6.72 22.49 5.80
C GLY A 185 5.89 22.14 7.03
N SER A 186 6.54 22.03 8.20
CA SER A 186 5.85 21.75 9.47
C SER A 186 4.86 22.85 9.87
N ALA A 187 5.19 24.12 9.63
CA ALA A 187 4.29 25.23 9.95
C ALA A 187 3.07 25.28 9.02
N LEU A 188 3.26 25.03 7.73
CA LEU A 188 2.20 25.02 6.73
C LEU A 188 1.27 23.81 6.87
N GLU A 189 1.81 22.63 7.23
CA GLU A 189 1.03 21.41 7.44
C GLU A 189 -0.16 21.65 8.38
N VAL A 190 0.08 22.34 9.50
CA VAL A 190 -0.90 22.58 10.58
C VAL A 190 -1.42 24.02 10.59
N HIS A 191 -1.17 24.78 9.52
CA HIS A 191 -1.54 26.19 9.48
C HIS A 191 -3.07 26.37 9.61
N PRO A 192 -3.58 27.39 10.32
CA PRO A 192 -5.03 27.61 10.50
C PRO A 192 -5.84 27.72 9.20
N LEU A 193 -5.20 28.01 8.07
CA LEU A 193 -5.83 28.02 6.74
C LEU A 193 -6.24 26.62 6.26
N PHE A 194 -5.74 25.56 6.89
CA PHE A 194 -5.99 24.17 6.54
C PHE A 194 -6.51 23.39 7.77
N PRO A 195 -7.81 23.51 8.12
CA PRO A 195 -8.38 22.85 9.29
C PRO A 195 -8.15 21.34 9.37
N ALA A 196 -8.08 20.65 8.22
CA ALA A 196 -7.82 19.21 8.13
C ALA A 196 -6.33 18.86 7.96
N LYS A 197 -5.44 19.82 8.25
CA LYS A 197 -4.04 19.87 7.83
C LYS A 197 -3.90 19.76 6.30
N THR A 198 -2.68 19.86 5.78
CA THR A 198 -2.44 19.73 4.34
C THR A 198 -1.08 19.12 4.04
N ASN A 199 -0.95 18.51 2.85
CA ASN A 199 0.36 18.19 2.29
C ASN A 199 0.93 19.44 1.62
N VAL A 200 2.20 19.74 1.85
CA VAL A 200 2.86 20.96 1.39
C VAL A 200 3.88 20.61 0.30
N HIS A 201 3.77 21.29 -0.85
CA HIS A 201 4.68 21.12 -1.98
C HIS A 201 5.33 22.46 -2.30
N PHE A 202 6.63 22.56 -2.06
CA PHE A 202 7.40 23.70 -2.54
C PHE A 202 7.74 23.45 -4.00
N LEU A 203 7.43 24.41 -4.86
CA LEU A 203 7.55 24.29 -6.31
C LEU A 203 8.57 25.28 -6.85
N GLU A 204 9.60 24.76 -7.52
CA GLU A 204 10.47 25.54 -8.40
C GLU A 204 10.13 25.23 -9.86
N VAL A 205 9.89 26.28 -10.64
CA VAL A 205 9.53 26.17 -12.05
C VAL A 205 10.81 26.27 -12.86
N ILE A 206 11.24 25.16 -13.45
CA ILE A 206 12.43 25.13 -14.30
C ILE A 206 12.09 25.69 -15.69
N ASP A 207 10.99 25.19 -16.26
CA ASP A 207 10.39 25.69 -17.50
C ASP A 207 8.90 25.26 -17.58
N GLN A 208 8.21 25.57 -18.68
CA GLN A 208 6.78 25.28 -18.84
C GLN A 208 6.45 23.77 -18.99
N HIS A 209 7.45 22.90 -19.06
CA HIS A 209 7.33 21.46 -19.20
C HIS A 209 8.06 20.69 -18.08
N THR A 210 8.77 21.39 -17.20
CA THR A 210 9.58 20.79 -16.14
C THR A 210 9.40 21.55 -14.84
N LEU A 211 8.87 20.85 -13.85
CA LEU A 211 8.65 21.35 -12.50
C LEU A 211 9.52 20.54 -11.53
N GLU A 212 10.05 21.17 -10.50
CA GLU A 212 10.76 20.47 -9.42
C GLU A 212 10.06 20.77 -8.10
N ILE A 213 9.87 19.74 -7.28
CA ILE A 213 9.20 19.88 -5.98
C ILE A 213 9.95 19.21 -4.84
N ARG A 214 9.80 19.81 -3.66
CA ARG A 214 10.07 19.15 -2.37
C ARG A 214 8.78 19.00 -1.59
N VAL A 215 8.58 17.82 -1.02
CA VAL A 215 7.31 17.41 -0.43
C VAL A 215 7.43 17.29 1.08
N TRP A 216 6.48 17.90 1.79
CA TRP A 216 6.19 17.64 3.19
C TRP A 216 4.79 17.06 3.31
N GLU A 217 4.68 15.77 3.62
CA GLU A 217 3.41 15.08 3.72
C GLU A 217 2.77 15.22 5.10
N ARG A 218 1.46 15.36 5.09
CA ARG A 218 0.62 15.46 6.29
C ARG A 218 0.84 14.24 7.19
N GLY A 219 1.35 14.47 8.39
CA GLY A 219 1.61 13.43 9.38
C GLY A 219 2.84 12.55 9.12
N ALA A 220 3.56 12.74 8.01
CA ALA A 220 4.75 11.95 7.65
C ALA A 220 6.02 12.81 7.55
N GLY A 221 5.91 14.12 7.29
CA GLY A 221 7.05 15.01 7.11
C GLY A 221 7.70 14.86 5.73
N PRO A 222 9.03 15.03 5.58
CA PRO A 222 9.70 14.92 4.29
C PRO A 222 9.56 13.52 3.68
N THR A 223 9.05 13.43 2.45
CA THR A 223 8.98 12.18 1.68
C THR A 223 9.73 12.28 0.36
N LEU A 224 10.10 11.13 -0.19
CA LEU A 224 10.82 11.06 -1.47
C LEU A 224 9.89 11.29 -2.66
N ALA A 225 8.63 10.86 -2.58
CA ALA A 225 7.68 11.02 -3.66
C ALA A 225 6.24 11.00 -3.15
N CYS A 226 5.41 11.89 -3.70
CA CYS A 226 3.97 11.95 -3.45
C CYS A 226 3.23 12.08 -4.80
N GLY A 227 2.54 11.01 -5.21
CA GLY A 227 1.85 10.97 -6.52
C GLY A 227 0.72 11.99 -6.63
N THR A 228 -0.19 12.02 -5.64
CA THR A 228 -1.27 13.03 -5.61
C THR A 228 -0.72 14.45 -5.47
N GLY A 229 0.42 14.62 -4.79
CA GLY A 229 1.13 15.88 -4.70
C GLY A 229 1.72 16.39 -6.02
N ALA A 230 2.30 15.50 -6.83
CA ALA A 230 2.76 15.83 -8.18
C ALA A 230 1.58 16.24 -9.08
N CYS A 231 0.45 15.53 -9.00
CA CYS A 231 -0.79 15.89 -9.69
C CYS A 231 -1.30 17.27 -9.27
N ALA A 232 -1.43 17.51 -7.97
CA ALA A 232 -1.87 18.80 -7.43
C ALA A 232 -0.93 19.95 -7.84
N THR A 233 0.38 19.70 -7.87
CA THR A 233 1.39 20.67 -8.33
C THR A 233 1.18 21.05 -9.79
N LEU A 234 1.01 20.07 -10.70
CA LEU A 234 0.76 20.39 -12.11
C LEU A 234 -0.52 21.21 -12.27
N VAL A 235 -1.60 20.82 -11.60
CA VAL A 235 -2.90 21.51 -11.67
C VAL A 235 -2.74 22.96 -11.21
N ALA A 236 -2.12 23.19 -10.04
CA ALA A 236 -1.86 24.53 -9.52
C ALA A 236 -0.98 25.34 -10.48
N ALA A 237 0.14 24.77 -10.95
CA ALA A 237 1.06 25.45 -11.86
C ALA A 237 0.38 25.81 -13.20
N THR A 238 -0.49 24.95 -13.71
CA THR A 238 -1.25 25.21 -14.95
C THR A 238 -2.23 26.37 -14.75
N LEU A 239 -3.00 26.37 -13.66
CA LEU A 239 -3.98 27.43 -13.37
C LEU A 239 -3.33 28.78 -13.02
N LEU A 240 -2.14 28.76 -12.43
CA LEU A 240 -1.32 29.94 -12.17
C LEU A 240 -0.57 30.45 -13.41
N GLY A 241 -0.64 29.75 -14.55
CA GLY A 241 0.06 30.11 -15.78
C GLY A 241 1.58 29.89 -15.73
N LEU A 242 2.05 29.03 -14.83
CA LEU A 242 3.46 28.68 -14.63
C LEU A 242 3.91 27.48 -15.47
N SER A 243 2.98 26.58 -15.83
CA SER A 243 3.24 25.34 -16.56
C SER A 243 2.21 25.11 -17.64
N ASN A 244 2.56 24.32 -18.64
CA ASN A 244 1.59 23.68 -19.52
C ASN A 244 0.83 22.57 -18.80
N SER A 245 -0.26 22.10 -19.40
CA SER A 245 -1.09 21.01 -18.89
C SER A 245 -0.46 19.62 -18.96
N LYS A 246 0.79 19.51 -19.45
CA LYS A 246 1.63 18.31 -19.36
C LYS A 246 3.05 18.74 -19.03
N ALA A 247 3.60 18.17 -17.96
CA ALA A 247 4.96 18.43 -17.52
C ALA A 247 5.57 17.24 -16.77
N THR A 248 6.89 17.16 -16.80
CA THR A 248 7.68 16.34 -15.90
C THR A 248 7.74 17.03 -14.54
N VAL A 249 7.27 16.34 -13.50
CA VAL A 249 7.42 16.78 -12.10
C VAL A 249 8.56 15.98 -11.48
N LYS A 250 9.67 16.63 -11.16
CA LYS A 250 10.82 16.05 -10.47
C LYS A 250 10.58 16.06 -8.97
N LEU A 251 10.56 14.88 -8.36
CA LEU A 251 10.54 14.68 -6.92
C LEU A 251 11.91 14.17 -6.44
N PRO A 252 12.22 14.23 -5.14
CA PRO A 252 13.49 13.69 -4.62
C PRO A 252 13.72 12.20 -4.97
N GLY A 253 12.65 11.41 -5.08
CA GLY A 253 12.68 10.00 -5.47
C GLY A 253 12.77 9.75 -6.99
N GLY A 254 12.64 10.81 -7.80
CA GLY A 254 12.72 10.78 -9.26
C GLY A 254 11.50 11.42 -9.94
N PRO A 255 11.48 11.44 -11.29
CA PRO A 255 10.48 12.15 -12.06
C PRO A 255 9.16 11.37 -12.23
N LEU A 256 8.06 12.12 -12.31
CA LEU A 256 6.75 11.66 -12.80
C LEU A 256 6.31 12.52 -13.98
N GLU A 257 5.73 11.89 -14.99
CA GLU A 257 5.06 12.58 -16.08
C GLU A 257 3.60 12.80 -15.70
N ILE A 258 3.20 14.06 -15.52
CA ILE A 258 1.82 14.39 -15.18
C ILE A 258 1.18 15.07 -16.38
N SER A 259 -0.08 14.70 -16.69
CA SER A 259 -0.87 15.40 -17.70
C SER A 259 -2.30 15.64 -17.23
N TRP A 260 -2.86 16.78 -17.58
CA TRP A 260 -4.21 17.22 -17.29
C TRP A 260 -4.84 17.84 -18.55
N PRO A 261 -5.17 17.01 -19.55
CA PRO A 261 -5.50 17.48 -20.90
C PRO A 261 -6.83 18.24 -20.97
N ASP A 262 -7.75 17.96 -20.05
CA ASP A 262 -9.05 18.62 -19.93
C ASP A 262 -9.17 19.25 -18.54
N PRO A 263 -9.33 20.58 -18.42
CA PRO A 263 -9.55 21.26 -17.14
C PRO A 263 -10.78 20.79 -16.35
N GLN A 264 -11.70 20.05 -16.97
CA GLN A 264 -12.86 19.43 -16.31
C GLN A 264 -12.71 17.91 -16.15
N GLY A 265 -11.61 17.33 -16.66
CA GLY A 265 -11.37 15.90 -16.66
C GLY A 265 -10.33 15.47 -15.63
N SER A 266 -9.92 14.21 -15.77
CA SER A 266 -8.93 13.56 -14.91
C SER A 266 -7.51 14.05 -15.11
N VAL A 267 -6.73 14.00 -14.03
CA VAL A 267 -5.27 14.09 -14.07
C VAL A 267 -4.71 12.68 -14.26
N PHE A 268 -3.76 12.53 -15.18
CA PHE A 268 -3.04 11.28 -15.40
C PHE A 268 -1.62 11.40 -14.87
N MET A 269 -1.21 10.42 -14.08
CA MET A 269 0.14 10.29 -13.56
C MET A 269 0.81 9.09 -14.21
N THR A 270 1.95 9.32 -14.86
CA THR A 270 2.77 8.26 -15.45
C THR A 270 4.11 8.23 -14.76
N GLY A 271 4.57 7.04 -14.39
CA GLY A 271 5.84 6.89 -13.71
C GLY A 271 6.35 5.46 -13.71
N PRO A 272 7.63 5.28 -13.35
CA PRO A 272 8.22 3.96 -13.28
C PRO A 272 7.68 3.17 -12.09
N ALA A 273 7.75 1.86 -12.24
CA ALA A 273 7.70 0.87 -11.18
C ALA A 273 8.72 -0.21 -11.53
N VAL A 274 9.54 -0.61 -10.55
CA VAL A 274 10.72 -1.44 -10.79
C VAL A 274 10.71 -2.63 -9.85
N ALA A 275 10.86 -3.82 -10.41
CA ALA A 275 11.10 -5.04 -9.65
C ALA A 275 12.50 -4.96 -9.00
N VAL A 276 12.58 -5.23 -7.70
CA VAL A 276 13.84 -5.19 -6.94
C VAL A 276 14.39 -6.59 -6.75
N PHE A 277 13.59 -7.50 -6.20
CA PHE A 277 13.93 -8.91 -6.03
C PHE A 277 12.66 -9.74 -5.76
N ASP A 278 12.73 -11.04 -5.98
CA ASP A 278 11.72 -11.98 -5.49
C ASP A 278 12.29 -12.81 -4.34
N GLY A 279 11.41 -13.33 -3.49
CA GLY A 279 11.83 -14.13 -2.35
C GLY A 279 10.76 -15.08 -1.86
N VAL A 280 11.16 -15.92 -0.92
CA VAL A 280 10.30 -16.88 -0.24
C VAL A 280 10.39 -16.62 1.26
N LEU A 281 9.25 -16.44 1.91
CA LEU A 281 9.18 -16.26 3.35
C LEU A 281 9.49 -17.55 4.08
N ASN A 282 10.33 -17.43 5.11
CA ASN A 282 10.55 -18.48 6.08
C ASN A 282 9.20 -18.85 6.74
N PRO A 283 8.84 -20.15 6.83
CA PRO A 283 7.61 -20.58 7.49
C PRO A 283 7.38 -20.01 8.90
N GLU A 284 8.44 -19.74 9.66
CA GLU A 284 8.36 -19.16 11.01
C GLU A 284 7.89 -17.70 11.01
N LEU A 285 8.02 -17.00 9.87
CA LEU A 285 7.53 -15.63 9.68
C LEU A 285 6.11 -15.59 9.14
N LEU A 286 5.45 -16.73 8.91
CA LEU A 286 4.05 -16.74 8.49
C LEU A 286 3.14 -16.46 9.69
N PRO A 287 2.01 -15.76 9.49
CA PRO A 287 1.09 -15.49 10.58
C PRO A 287 0.52 -16.81 11.10
N GLN A 288 0.54 -17.03 12.41
CA GLN A 288 0.03 -18.26 13.02
C GLN A 288 -1.51 -18.22 13.07
N PRO A 289 -2.23 -19.26 12.63
CA PRO A 289 -3.68 -19.31 12.78
C PRO A 289 -4.06 -19.42 14.27
N GLY A 290 -4.70 -18.39 14.82
CA GLY A 290 -5.40 -18.49 16.12
C GLY A 290 -4.78 -17.79 17.34
N GLN A 291 -3.77 -16.94 17.20
CA GLN A 291 -3.31 -16.09 18.31
C GLN A 291 -3.78 -14.64 18.15
N GLY A 292 -5.02 -14.37 18.57
CA GLY A 292 -5.37 -13.02 18.99
C GLY A 292 -4.48 -12.62 20.16
N SER A 293 -3.75 -11.52 20.00
CA SER A 293 -3.10 -10.70 21.03
C SER A 293 -2.90 -11.34 22.41
N GLN A 294 -1.91 -12.25 22.54
CA GLN A 294 -1.22 -12.41 23.82
C GLN A 294 0.05 -11.57 23.80
N GLN A 295 -0.06 -10.36 24.35
CA GLN A 295 1.10 -9.57 24.77
C GLN A 295 1.91 -10.42 25.74
N GLN A 296 3.08 -10.90 25.33
CA GLN A 296 4.09 -11.34 26.28
C GLN A 296 4.71 -10.09 26.94
N PRO A 297 4.62 -9.94 28.28
CA PRO A 297 5.31 -8.85 28.95
C PRO A 297 6.82 -9.09 28.92
N ILE A 298 7.56 -8.05 28.59
CA ILE A 298 9.01 -7.96 28.81
C ILE A 298 9.28 -8.12 30.32
N PRO A 299 10.25 -8.95 30.77
CA PRO A 299 10.46 -9.18 32.19
C PRO A 299 11.08 -7.97 32.88
N GLY A 300 10.28 -7.28 33.69
CA GLY A 300 10.69 -6.27 34.67
C GLY A 300 10.70 -6.84 36.10
N LYS A 301 11.66 -6.38 36.91
CA LYS A 301 12.07 -6.85 38.25
C LYS A 301 10.95 -7.07 39.29
N ALA A 302 11.18 -8.08 40.14
CA ALA A 302 10.35 -8.59 41.24
C ALA A 302 10.17 -7.66 42.45
N VAL A 303 9.03 -7.80 43.17
CA VAL A 303 8.90 -7.70 44.65
C VAL A 303 7.68 -8.52 45.15
N GLY A 304 7.93 -9.48 46.06
CA GLY A 304 7.18 -9.80 47.31
C GLY A 304 5.68 -10.17 47.37
N GLN A 305 5.42 -11.43 47.76
CA GLN A 305 4.25 -12.13 48.37
C GLN A 305 3.41 -11.36 49.45
N PRO A 306 2.30 -11.91 50.05
CA PRO A 306 1.69 -13.27 50.01
C PRO A 306 0.13 -13.39 49.90
N THR A 307 -0.31 -14.66 49.71
CA THR A 307 -1.64 -15.35 49.78
C THR A 307 -2.50 -15.10 51.05
N PRO A 308 -3.81 -15.52 51.20
CA PRO A 308 -4.34 -16.89 50.92
C PRO A 308 -5.86 -17.16 50.65
N SER A 309 -6.14 -18.40 50.16
CA SER A 309 -7.30 -19.32 50.38
C SER A 309 -8.73 -18.88 49.95
N SER A 310 -9.71 -19.70 49.53
CA SER A 310 -10.10 -21.10 49.82
C SER A 310 -11.23 -21.59 48.87
N ARG A 311 -11.31 -22.92 48.61
CA ARG A 311 -12.46 -23.90 48.60
C ARG A 311 -13.90 -23.40 48.31
N ASP A 312 -14.88 -24.13 47.78
CA ASP A 312 -15.15 -25.48 47.25
C ASP A 312 -16.60 -25.47 46.70
N ALA A 313 -16.97 -26.47 45.89
CA ALA A 313 -18.31 -27.09 45.73
C ALA A 313 -19.25 -26.74 44.54
N SER A 314 -19.71 -27.84 43.94
CA SER A 314 -20.46 -28.09 42.69
C SER A 314 -22.01 -28.11 42.88
N PRO A 315 -22.85 -28.77 42.02
CA PRO A 315 -23.40 -28.31 40.73
C PRO A 315 -24.95 -28.47 40.61
N ALA A 316 -25.55 -28.07 39.48
CA ALA A 316 -26.90 -28.53 39.09
C ALA A 316 -27.11 -28.58 37.54
N SER A 317 -27.66 -29.72 37.09
CA SER A 317 -28.06 -30.20 35.74
C SER A 317 -29.28 -29.44 35.13
N ALA A 318 -29.68 -29.44 33.84
CA ALA A 318 -29.60 -30.29 32.62
C ALA A 318 -30.10 -29.44 31.40
N PRO A 319 -30.43 -29.96 30.17
CA PRO A 319 -29.93 -31.09 29.36
C PRO A 319 -29.31 -30.63 28.00
N VAL A 320 -28.48 -31.47 27.36
CA VAL A 320 -27.79 -31.19 26.08
C VAL A 320 -28.29 -32.14 24.99
N SER A 321 -28.64 -31.57 23.82
CA SER A 321 -28.90 -32.28 22.56
C SER A 321 -27.58 -32.62 21.85
N THR A 322 -27.52 -33.83 21.30
CA THR A 322 -26.33 -34.54 20.83
C THR A 322 -25.79 -34.09 19.47
N SER A 323 -24.58 -33.50 19.46
CA SER A 323 -23.61 -33.58 18.37
C SER A 323 -22.22 -33.73 18.99
N LEU A 324 -21.56 -34.87 18.76
CA LEU A 324 -20.28 -35.20 19.39
C LEU A 324 -19.13 -34.43 18.71
N ASP A 325 -18.37 -33.65 19.46
CA ASP A 325 -17.18 -32.95 19.00
C ASP A 325 -15.91 -33.66 19.53
N CYS A 326 -15.24 -34.42 18.65
CA CYS A 326 -14.04 -35.21 18.98
C CYS A 326 -12.89 -34.33 19.56
N ALA A 327 -12.88 -33.01 19.36
CA ALA A 327 -11.83 -32.12 19.90
C ALA A 327 -12.05 -31.71 21.37
N ASN A 328 -13.30 -31.74 21.84
CA ASN A 328 -13.68 -31.19 23.15
C ASN A 328 -14.29 -32.23 24.11
N ASP A 329 -14.88 -33.31 23.60
CA ASP A 329 -15.68 -34.25 24.40
C ASP A 329 -14.89 -35.47 24.96
N CYS A 330 -13.70 -35.76 24.43
CA CYS A 330 -12.86 -36.84 24.98
C CYS A 330 -11.93 -36.28 26.06
N LYS A 331 -12.36 -36.33 27.34
CA LYS A 331 -11.43 -36.04 28.44
C LYS A 331 -11.03 -37.22 29.33
N ASP A 332 -11.83 -38.25 29.56
CA ASP A 332 -11.37 -39.37 30.43
C ASP A 332 -12.00 -40.75 30.14
N SER A 333 -12.70 -40.99 29.02
CA SER A 333 -13.36 -42.30 28.77
C SER A 333 -13.61 -42.67 27.30
N CYS A 334 -12.83 -42.17 26.34
CA CYS A 334 -12.96 -42.60 24.94
C CYS A 334 -12.27 -43.96 24.73
N GLN A 335 -13.01 -45.05 24.93
CA GLN A 335 -12.45 -46.40 24.75
C GLN A 335 -12.29 -46.86 23.29
N GLN A 336 -12.78 -46.13 22.27
CA GLN A 336 -12.59 -46.52 20.87
C GLN A 336 -12.46 -45.31 19.91
N PRO A 337 -11.24 -44.90 19.53
CA PRO A 337 -10.99 -43.81 18.58
C PRO A 337 -11.26 -44.17 17.10
N ASP A 338 -11.55 -45.43 16.80
CA ASP A 338 -11.52 -45.96 15.42
C ASP A 338 -12.77 -45.64 14.59
N HIS A 339 -13.78 -45.01 15.18
CA HIS A 339 -15.01 -44.58 14.49
C HIS A 339 -15.03 -43.10 14.06
N CYS A 340 -13.99 -42.30 14.34
CA CYS A 340 -13.94 -40.89 13.91
C CYS A 340 -13.31 -40.84 12.48
N LEU A 341 -14.15 -40.99 11.43
CA LEU A 341 -13.95 -40.71 9.98
C LEU A 341 -12.50 -40.78 9.40
N ARG A 342 -11.75 -41.85 9.68
CA ARG A 342 -10.34 -41.96 9.25
C ARG A 342 -10.14 -42.42 7.82
N GLU A 343 -10.92 -43.38 7.30
CA GLU A 343 -10.56 -44.07 6.06
C GLU A 343 -10.67 -43.20 4.80
N GLU A 344 -11.74 -42.41 4.64
CA GLU A 344 -11.87 -41.51 3.47
C GLU A 344 -10.88 -40.34 3.50
N ALA A 345 -10.61 -39.80 4.70
CA ALA A 345 -9.64 -38.73 4.88
C ALA A 345 -8.20 -39.22 4.65
N GLN A 346 -7.86 -40.41 5.16
CA GLN A 346 -6.57 -41.05 4.92
C GLN A 346 -6.39 -41.46 3.45
N ALA A 347 -7.45 -41.94 2.79
CA ALA A 347 -7.42 -42.29 1.37
C ALA A 347 -7.17 -41.05 0.48
N ARG A 348 -7.82 -39.91 0.78
CA ARG A 348 -7.58 -38.65 0.06
C ARG A 348 -6.15 -38.13 0.23
N VAL A 349 -5.60 -38.22 1.44
CA VAL A 349 -4.23 -37.81 1.73
C VAL A 349 -3.23 -38.76 1.05
N GLN A 350 -3.44 -40.08 1.10
CA GLN A 350 -2.58 -41.05 0.40
C GLN A 350 -2.63 -40.89 -1.12
N GLN A 351 -3.82 -40.65 -1.69
CA GLN A 351 -3.97 -40.42 -3.13
C GLN A 351 -3.16 -39.18 -3.55
N PHE A 352 -3.26 -38.09 -2.80
CA PHE A 352 -2.51 -36.86 -3.03
C PHE A 352 -0.99 -37.03 -2.89
N LEU A 353 -0.54 -37.76 -1.85
CA LEU A 353 0.88 -38.04 -1.62
C LEU A 353 1.47 -39.04 -2.64
N SER A 354 0.64 -39.92 -3.21
CA SER A 354 1.06 -40.91 -4.21
C SER A 354 1.12 -40.34 -5.63
N SER A 355 0.37 -39.27 -5.92
CA SER A 355 0.28 -38.68 -7.27
C SER A 355 1.32 -37.60 -7.56
N THR A 356 2.05 -37.12 -6.55
CA THR A 356 2.93 -35.95 -6.69
C THR A 356 4.19 -36.12 -5.85
N SER A 357 5.37 -36.20 -6.48
CA SER A 357 6.63 -36.31 -5.73
C SER A 357 6.94 -35.01 -5.00
N LEU A 358 7.62 -35.10 -3.84
CA LEU A 358 8.06 -33.93 -3.08
C LEU A 358 8.97 -33.03 -3.93
N ASP A 359 9.81 -33.62 -4.79
CA ASP A 359 10.64 -32.91 -5.77
C ASP A 359 9.81 -32.20 -6.85
N ALA A 360 8.69 -32.79 -7.32
CA ALA A 360 7.80 -32.13 -8.28
C ALA A 360 7.08 -30.92 -7.68
N MET A 361 6.73 -30.97 -6.38
CA MET A 361 6.13 -29.83 -5.67
C MET A 361 7.14 -28.72 -5.36
N ILE A 362 8.39 -29.08 -5.07
CA ILE A 362 9.49 -28.12 -4.87
C ILE A 362 9.89 -27.49 -6.21
N ASN A 363 9.95 -28.26 -7.29
CA ASN A 363 10.27 -27.75 -8.63
C ASN A 363 9.18 -26.84 -9.18
N LEU A 364 7.89 -27.15 -9.03
CA LEU A 364 6.80 -26.23 -9.42
C LEU A 364 6.87 -24.85 -8.73
N ALA A 365 7.34 -24.82 -7.48
CA ALA A 365 7.53 -23.58 -6.74
C ALA A 365 8.81 -22.82 -7.14
N GLY A 366 9.88 -23.54 -7.49
CA GLY A 366 11.12 -22.96 -8.02
C GLY A 366 10.96 -22.40 -9.43
N ASP A 367 10.33 -23.19 -10.31
CA ASP A 367 10.15 -22.90 -11.74
C ASP A 367 9.36 -21.60 -11.94
N SER A 368 8.30 -21.35 -11.17
CA SER A 368 7.51 -20.09 -11.29
C SER A 368 8.28 -18.82 -10.86
N LEU A 369 9.27 -18.93 -9.97
CA LEU A 369 10.08 -17.79 -9.52
C LEU A 369 11.22 -17.54 -10.52
N GLU A 370 11.88 -18.61 -10.96
CA GLU A 370 12.92 -18.57 -11.98
C GLU A 370 12.36 -18.10 -13.33
N GLU A 371 11.20 -18.62 -13.77
CA GLU A 371 10.54 -18.19 -15.02
C GLU A 371 10.17 -16.70 -15.00
N ARG A 372 9.64 -16.18 -13.89
CA ARG A 372 9.35 -14.74 -13.75
C ARG A 372 10.62 -13.91 -13.79
N THR A 373 11.67 -14.35 -13.09
CA THR A 373 12.97 -13.66 -13.09
C THR A 373 13.60 -13.66 -14.48
N LEU A 374 13.58 -14.79 -15.18
CA LEU A 374 14.11 -14.95 -16.54
C LEU A 374 13.29 -14.17 -17.58
N SER A 375 11.96 -14.15 -17.46
CA SER A 375 11.08 -13.37 -18.32
C SER A 375 11.41 -11.88 -18.26
N ARG A 376 11.69 -11.35 -17.05
CA ARG A 376 12.14 -9.96 -16.86
C ARG A 376 13.48 -9.70 -17.54
N LEU A 377 14.49 -10.55 -17.30
CA LEU A 377 15.83 -10.41 -17.90
C LEU A 377 15.77 -10.37 -19.44
N ASN A 378 14.99 -11.26 -20.05
CA ASN A 378 14.87 -11.34 -21.50
C ASN A 378 14.11 -10.15 -22.13
N ARG A 379 13.42 -9.34 -21.33
CA ARG A 379 12.63 -8.20 -21.79
C ARG A 379 13.47 -6.92 -21.83
N ASP A 380 14.40 -6.76 -20.89
CA ASP A 380 15.35 -5.64 -20.84
C ASP A 380 16.45 -5.75 -21.91
N ASP A 381 16.64 -6.95 -22.51
CA ASP A 381 17.59 -7.24 -23.60
C ASP A 381 17.02 -7.00 -25.02
N ARG A 382 15.78 -6.49 -25.16
CA ARG A 382 15.24 -6.14 -26.49
C ARG A 382 15.68 -4.73 -26.91
N PRO A 383 16.29 -4.59 -28.11
CA PRO A 383 16.93 -3.34 -28.55
C PRO A 383 15.97 -2.19 -28.83
#